data_AF-A0A7Y0R2N3-F1
#
_entry.id   AF-A0A7Y0R2N3-F1
#
_cell.length_a   1.000
_cell.length_b   1.000
_cell.length_c   1.000
_cell.angle_alpha   90.00
_cell.angle_beta   90.00
_cell.angle_gamma   90.00
#
_symmetry.space_group_name_H-M   'P 1'
#
loop_
_entity.id
_entity.type
_entity.pdbx_description
1 polymer ?
#
loop_
_entity_poly.entity_id
_entity_poly.type
_entity_poly.pdbx_seq_one_letter_code
_entity_poly.pdbx_strand_id
1 'polypeptide(L)' 'MKCSRRNFLASSGALILTTGVAGTSVVSASLFPSDSEQTKRFGMVHDENACIGCTACTEACREVNEV' A
#
# COMPACT_ATOMS: atom_id res chain seq x y z
N MET A 1 3.57 -7.03 27.36
CA MET A 1 2.46 -6.10 27.05
C MET A 1 1.72 -6.65 25.84
N LYS A 2 0.45 -7.04 25.99
CA LYS A 2 -0.30 -7.71 24.91
C LYS A 2 -0.99 -6.63 24.07
N CYS A 3 -0.28 -6.10 23.06
CA CYS A 3 -0.85 -5.13 22.13
C CYS A 3 -1.98 -5.79 21.35
N SER A 4 -3.22 -5.56 21.78
CA SER A 4 -4.40 -5.89 20.99
C SER A 4 -4.58 -4.85 19.88
N ARG A 5 -4.80 -5.32 18.64
CA ARG A 5 -4.94 -4.49 17.41
C ARG A 5 -5.90 -3.30 17.56
N ARG A 6 -6.86 -3.39 18.50
CA ARG A 6 -7.82 -2.34 18.85
C ARG A 6 -7.19 -1.13 19.56
N ASN A 7 -6.20 -1.34 20.43
CA ASN A 7 -5.55 -0.24 21.15
C ASN A 7 -4.64 0.59 20.24
N PHE A 8 -4.07 -0.02 19.18
CA PHE A 8 -3.29 0.71 18.19
C PHE A 8 -4.18 1.68 17.39
N LEU A 9 -5.31 1.21 16.86
CA LEU A 9 -6.27 2.04 16.12
C LEU A 9 -6.90 3.13 16.99
N ALA A 10 -7.19 2.85 18.27
CA ALA A 10 -7.70 3.86 19.20
C ALA A 10 -6.68 4.98 19.47
N SER A 11 -5.39 4.64 19.59
CA SER A 11 -4.33 5.64 19.80
C SER A 11 -4.08 6.54 18.59
N SER A 12 -4.25 6.03 17.37
CA SER A 12 -4.07 6.82 16.14
C SER A 12 -5.25 7.76 15.84
N GLY A 13 -6.46 7.47 16.33
CA GLY A 13 -7.66 8.30 16.11
C GLY A 13 -7.86 9.42 17.13
N ALA A 14 -7.27 9.31 18.33
CA ALA A 14 -7.52 10.23 19.44
C ALA A 14 -6.84 11.61 19.29
N LEU A 15 -5.91 11.77 18.35
CA LEU A 15 -5.20 13.05 18.12
C LEU A 15 -6.03 14.07 17.31
N ILE A 16 -7.19 13.70 16.78
CA ILE A 16 -7.96 14.55 15.85
C ILE A 16 -9.01 15.43 16.56
N LEU A 17 -9.40 15.13 17.81
CA LEU A 17 -10.65 15.67 18.37
C LEU A 17 -10.53 16.77 19.44
N THR A 18 -9.33 17.22 19.83
CA THR A 18 -9.20 18.21 20.93
C THR A 18 -8.91 19.66 20.50
N THR A 19 -8.90 19.97 19.20
CA THR A 19 -8.77 21.37 18.72
C THR A 19 -9.92 21.73 17.79
N GLY A 20 -11.11 21.89 18.37
CA GLY A 20 -12.22 22.56 17.69
C GLY A 20 -11.99 24.08 17.63
N VAL A 21 -12.45 24.68 16.53
CA VAL A 21 -12.68 26.12 16.24
C VAL A 21 -11.61 26.96 15.51
N ALA A 22 -10.88 26.41 14.55
CA ALA A 22 -10.43 27.16 13.36
C ALA A 22 -9.93 26.20 12.28
N GLY A 23 -10.59 26.14 11.12
CA GLY A 23 -10.06 25.42 9.96
C GLY A 23 -10.92 24.28 9.44
N THR A 24 -12.19 24.54 9.13
CA THR A 24 -12.86 23.86 8.01
C THR A 24 -12.12 24.23 6.70
N SER A 25 -10.98 23.60 6.43
CA SER A 25 -10.18 23.65 5.20
C SER A 25 -8.97 22.75 5.50
N VAL A 26 -8.81 21.52 5.01
CA VAL A 26 -8.65 21.15 3.60
C VAL A 26 -8.86 19.63 3.51
N VAL A 27 -9.98 19.18 2.96
CA VAL A 27 -10.01 17.83 2.37
C VAL A 27 -9.34 17.99 1.01
N SER A 28 -8.01 18.00 0.99
CA SER A 28 -7.26 17.86 -0.25
C SER A 28 -7.48 16.42 -0.74
N ALA A 29 -8.55 16.22 -1.50
CA ALA A 29 -8.71 15.09 -2.38
C ALA A 29 -7.68 15.21 -3.52
N SER A 30 -6.40 15.18 -3.18
CA SER A 30 -5.30 15.04 -4.13
C SER A 30 -4.99 13.56 -4.30
N LEU A 31 -6.01 12.74 -4.58
CA LEU A 31 -5.83 11.31 -4.81
C LEU A 31 -5.34 10.98 -6.23
N PHE A 32 -5.24 11.98 -7.10
CA PHE A 32 -4.61 11.79 -8.40
C PHE A 32 -3.79 13.04 -8.72
N PRO A 33 -2.45 12.99 -8.61
CA PRO A 33 -1.63 13.82 -9.45
C PRO A 33 -1.89 13.34 -10.89
N SER A 34 -2.87 13.95 -11.55
CA SER A 34 -2.92 14.02 -13.01
C SER A 34 -1.85 15.01 -13.43
N ASP A 35 -0.59 14.66 -13.14
CA ASP A 35 0.57 15.35 -13.67
C ASP A 35 1.01 14.63 -14.93
N SER A 36 1.17 15.45 -15.95
CA SER A 36 1.34 15.16 -17.36
C SER A 36 2.72 14.60 -17.64
N GLU A 37 2.87 13.29 -17.47
CA GLU A 37 3.80 12.41 -18.19
C GLU A 37 3.11 11.05 -18.13
N GLN A 38 2.75 10.43 -19.25
CA GLN A 38 2.15 9.09 -19.25
C GLN A 38 3.20 8.07 -18.80
N THR A 39 3.47 8.05 -17.50
CA THR A 39 4.37 7.11 -16.84
C THR A 39 3.79 5.74 -17.11
N LYS A 40 4.51 4.96 -17.92
CA LYS A 40 4.12 3.60 -18.30
C LYS A 40 3.82 2.84 -17.01
N ARG A 41 2.58 2.36 -16.89
CA ARG A 41 2.15 1.56 -15.75
C ARG A 41 2.44 0.11 -16.09
N PHE A 42 3.46 -0.46 -15.46
CA PHE A 42 3.77 -1.87 -15.59
C PHE A 42 2.91 -2.67 -14.61
N GLY A 43 2.31 -3.75 -15.09
CA GLY A 43 1.57 -4.73 -14.30
C GLY A 43 1.99 -6.13 -14.69
N MET A 44 2.00 -7.05 -13.73
CA MET A 44 2.27 -8.47 -13.96
C MET A 44 0.98 -9.25 -13.68
N VAL A 45 0.65 -10.20 -14.56
CA VAL A 45 -0.50 -11.10 -14.37
C VAL A 45 0.04 -12.50 -14.12
N HIS A 46 -0.39 -13.10 -13.01
CA HIS A 46 -0.13 -14.50 -12.69
C HIS A 46 -1.44 -15.28 -12.79
N ASP A 47 -1.49 -16.26 -13.69
CA ASP A 47 -2.63 -17.16 -13.83
C ASP A 47 -2.43 -18.41 -12.99
N GLU A 48 -3.23 -18.56 -11.95
CA GLU A 48 -3.17 -19.70 -11.03
C GLU A 48 -3.68 -21.00 -11.68
N ASN A 49 -4.55 -20.93 -12.69
CA ASN A 49 -5.02 -22.13 -13.39
C ASN A 49 -3.94 -22.77 -14.28
N ALA A 50 -2.99 -21.96 -14.77
CA ALA A 50 -1.84 -22.41 -15.54
C ALA A 50 -0.63 -22.77 -14.66
N CYS A 51 -0.66 -22.42 -13.36
CA CYS A 51 0.44 -22.66 -12.44
C CYS A 51 0.51 -24.15 -12.05
N ILE A 52 1.62 -24.80 -12.41
CA ILE A 52 1.86 -26.23 -12.11
C ILE A 52 2.69 -26.46 -10.83
N GLY A 53 3.05 -25.41 -10.10
CA GLY A 53 3.84 -25.52 -8.86
C GLY A 53 5.30 -25.93 -9.06
N CYS A 54 5.90 -25.69 -10.24
CA CYS A 54 7.27 -26.10 -10.55
C CYS A 54 8.38 -25.30 -9.84
N THR A 55 8.05 -24.21 -9.12
CA THR A 55 9.00 -23.32 -8.42
C THR A 55 10.07 -22.62 -9.28
N ALA A 56 10.06 -22.79 -10.61
CA ALA A 56 11.01 -22.16 -11.51
C ALA A 56 11.02 -20.62 -11.41
N CYS A 57 9.88 -20.00 -11.12
CA CYS A 57 9.79 -18.55 -10.88
C CYS A 57 10.62 -18.09 -9.68
N THR A 58 10.79 -18.94 -8.66
CA THR A 58 11.59 -18.62 -7.47
C THR A 58 13.07 -18.77 -7.76
N GLU A 59 13.48 -19.82 -8.46
CA GLU A 59 14.88 -20.03 -8.88
C GLU A 59 15.34 -18.89 -9.81
N ALA A 60 14.55 -18.56 -10.84
CA ALA A 60 14.86 -17.47 -11.75
C ALA A 60 14.95 -16.12 -11.02
N CYS A 61 14.08 -15.87 -10.03
CA CYS A 61 14.15 -14.65 -9.21
C CYS A 61 15.48 -14.57 -8.44
N ARG A 62 15.94 -15.69 -7.87
CA ARG A 62 17.21 -15.77 -7.14
C ARG A 62 18.41 -15.57 -8.04
N GLU A 63 18.42 -16.21 -9.20
CA GLU A 63 19.50 -16.09 -10.18
C GLU A 63 19.67 -14.65 -10.66
N VAL A 64 18.56 -13.99 -11.04
CA VAL A 64 18.60 -12.62 -11.58
C VAL A 64 18.95 -11.58 -10.51
N ASN A 65 18.54 -11.80 -9.25
CA ASN A 65 18.77 -10.85 -8.16
C ASN A 65 19.94 -11.24 -7.24
N GLU A 66 20.64 -12.33 -7.53
CA GLU A 66 21.82 -12.82 -6.78
C GLU A 66 21.54 -13.03 -5.27
N VAL A 67 20.44 -13.71 -4.91
CA VAL A 67 19.98 -13.97 -3.52
C VAL A 67 19.83 -15.43 -3.10
#